data_AF-A0A8T3VE60-F1
#
_entry.id   AF-A0A8T3VE60-F1
#
_cell.length_a   1.000
_cell.length_b   1.000
_cell.length_c   1.000
_cell.angle_alpha   90.00
_cell.angle_beta   90.00
_cell.angle_gamma   90.00
#
_symmetry.space_group_name_H-M   'P 1'
#
loop_
_entity.id
_entity.type
_entity.pdbx_description
1 polymer ?
#
loop_
_entity_poly.entity_id
_entity_poly.type
_entity_poly.pdbx_seq_one_letter_code
_entity_poly.pdbx_strand_id
1 'polypeptide(L)' 'MPSRAFLRANQISSAISYQLLTRADDVNESYMIHALNILYIKYSNKWVWLDARGNKENINDYSF' A
#
# COMPACT_ATOMS: atom_id res chain seq x y z
N MET A 1 -8.23 -0.76 -7.58
CA MET A 1 -7.14 -1.72 -7.29
C MET A 1 -7.68 -2.79 -6.31
N PRO A 2 -7.28 -4.07 -6.38
CA PRO A 2 -7.88 -5.15 -5.57
C PRO A 2 -7.48 -5.11 -4.09
N SER A 3 -8.42 -5.46 -3.20
CA SER A 3 -8.21 -5.51 -1.75
C SER A 3 -7.47 -6.79 -1.30
N ARG A 4 -6.90 -6.78 -0.09
CA ARG A 4 -6.24 -7.97 0.50
C ARG A 4 -7.12 -9.22 0.55
N ALA A 5 -8.40 -9.04 0.87
CA ALA A 5 -9.35 -10.15 0.91
C ALA A 5 -9.48 -10.81 -0.46
N PHE A 6 -9.55 -10.01 -1.53
CA PHE A 6 -9.58 -10.49 -2.91
C PHE A 6 -8.29 -11.24 -3.29
N LEU A 7 -7.12 -10.70 -2.90
CA LEU A 7 -5.82 -11.34 -3.19
C LEU A 7 -5.70 -12.71 -2.53
N ARG A 8 -6.10 -12.84 -1.26
CA ARG A 8 -6.08 -14.14 -0.56
C ARG A 8 -7.07 -15.14 -1.13
N ALA A 9 -8.24 -14.69 -1.59
CA ALA A 9 -9.20 -15.56 -2.29
C ALA A 9 -8.60 -16.17 -3.57
N ASN A 10 -7.69 -15.44 -4.22
CA ASN A 10 -6.93 -15.91 -5.40
C ASN A 10 -5.60 -16.60 -5.04
N GLN A 11 -5.41 -17.04 -3.79
CA GLN A 11 -4.19 -17.71 -3.32
C GLN A 11 -2.90 -16.87 -3.47
N ILE A 12 -3.03 -15.54 -3.50
CA ILE A 12 -1.89 -14.62 -3.53
C ILE A 12 -1.52 -14.27 -2.09
N SER A 13 -0.28 -14.58 -1.70
CA SER A 13 0.25 -14.27 -0.38
C SER A 13 0.30 -12.75 -0.18
N SER A 14 -0.40 -12.27 0.85
CA SER A 14 -0.55 -10.84 1.12
C SER A 14 -0.66 -10.49 2.61
N ALA A 15 0.01 -9.40 3.01
CA ALA A 15 0.07 -8.85 4.37
C ALA A 15 -0.59 -7.46 4.47
N ILE A 16 -0.89 -7.01 5.70
CA ILE A 16 -1.19 -5.60 5.98
C ILE A 16 0.12 -4.98 6.48
N SER A 17 0.41 -3.78 6.00
CA SER A 17 1.42 -2.88 6.53
C SER A 17 0.79 -1.55 6.87
N TYR A 18 1.55 -0.66 7.49
CA TYR A 18 1.13 0.70 7.72
C TYR A 18 2.29 1.66 7.45
N GLN A 19 1.94 2.86 7.01
CA GLN A 19 2.83 4.00 6.87
C GLN A 19 2.36 5.07 7.85
N LEU A 20 3.30 5.63 8.61
CA LEU A 20 3.04 6.79 9.44
C LEU A 20 3.16 8.05 8.58
N LEU A 21 2.11 8.84 8.50
CA LEU A 21 2.09 10.09 7.75
C LEU A 21 1.96 11.26 8.71
N THR A 22 2.82 12.26 8.53
CA THR A 22 2.72 13.55 9.21
C THR A 22 2.19 14.57 8.21
N ARG A 23 1.17 15.33 8.60
CA ARG A 23 0.63 16.41 7.76
C ARG A 23 1.55 17.62 7.88
N ALA A 24 2.17 18.02 6.77
CA ALA A 24 3.20 19.07 6.75
C ALA A 24 2.71 20.44 7.26
N ASP A 25 1.40 20.70 7.21
CA ASP A 25 0.82 22.02 7.42
C ASP A 25 0.32 22.29 8.85
N ASP A 26 0.42 21.31 9.76
CA ASP A 26 -0.09 21.44 11.13
C ASP A 26 1.04 21.20 12.14
N VAL A 27 1.39 22.25 12.89
CA VAL A 27 2.45 22.23 13.92
C VAL A 27 2.00 21.46 15.17
N ASN A 28 0.71 21.13 15.26
CA ASN A 28 0.18 20.16 16.20
C ASN A 28 0.29 18.76 15.58
N GLU A 29 1.23 17.95 16.07
CA GLU A 29 1.56 16.61 15.57
C GLU A 29 0.35 15.66 15.50
N SER A 30 -0.45 15.75 14.43
CA SER A 30 -1.47 14.77 14.12
C SER A 30 -0.87 13.70 13.23
N TYR A 31 -0.58 12.53 13.81
CA TYR A 31 -0.14 11.37 13.04
C TYR A 31 -1.33 10.66 12.40
N MET A 32 -1.21 10.35 11.11
CA MET A 32 -2.17 9.51 10.40
C MET A 32 -1.55 8.13 10.15
N ILE A 33 -2.25 7.08 10.56
CA ILE A 33 -1.86 5.70 10.24
C ILE A 33 -2.50 5.35 8.91
N HIS A 34 -1.68 5.13 7.89
CA HIS A 34 -2.13 4.75 6.55
C HIS A 34 -1.89 3.26 6.33
N ALA A 35 -2.95 2.46 6.21
CA ALA A 35 -2.85 1.03 5.96
C ALA A 35 -2.52 0.72 4.48
N LEU A 36 -1.49 -0.10 4.26
CA LEU A 36 -1.02 -0.56 2.95
C LEU A 36 -1.19 -2.08 2.83
N ASN A 37 -1.29 -2.59 1.61
CA ASN A 37 -1.17 -4.01 1.35
C ASN A 37 0.28 -4.35 1.00
N ILE A 38 0.79 -5.49 1.46
CA ILE A 38 2.05 -6.04 0.95
C ILE A 38 1.72 -7.31 0.20
N LEU A 39 2.24 -7.48 -1.01
CA LEU A 39 2.12 -8.69 -1.80
C LEU A 39 3.47 -9.37 -1.93
N TYR A 40 3.46 -10.70 -1.89
CA TYR A 40 4.63 -11.47 -2.26
C TYR A 40 4.55 -11.90 -3.73
N ILE A 41 5.53 -11.46 -4.51
CA ILE A 41 5.65 -11.77 -5.92
C ILE A 41 6.60 -12.96 -6.08
N LYS A 42 6.02 -14.12 -6.43
CA LYS A 42 6.76 -15.39 -6.57
C LYS A 42 7.84 -15.35 -7.65
N TYR A 43 7.55 -14.79 -8.83
CA TYR A 43 8.50 -14.81 -9.95
C TYR A 43 9.78 -14.02 -9.66
N SER A 44 9.70 -12.96 -8.86
CA SER A 44 10.83 -12.13 -8.48
C SER A 44 11.35 -12.40 -7.06
N ASN A 45 10.69 -13.30 -6.31
CA ASN A 45 10.96 -13.59 -4.90
C ASN A 45 11.04 -12.30 -4.03
N LYS A 46 10.09 -11.37 -4.21
CA LYS A 46 10.11 -10.05 -3.55
C LYS A 46 8.78 -9.71 -2.90
N TRP A 47 8.84 -8.93 -1.83
CA TRP A 47 7.69 -8.26 -1.24
C TRP A 47 7.54 -6.87 -1.86
N VAL A 48 6.31 -6.51 -2.21
CA VAL A 48 5.99 -5.21 -2.81
C VAL A 48 4.84 -4.57 -2.03
N TRP A 49 5.03 -3.32 -1.63
CA TRP A 49 3.97 -2.49 -1.03
C TRP A 49 3.03 -1.98 -2.12
N LEU A 50 1.74 -2.04 -1.84
CA LEU A 50 0.68 -1.71 -2.78
C LEU A 50 -0.43 -0.93 -2.05
N ASP A 51 -0.58 0.34 -2.43
CA ASP A 51 -1.67 1.20 -1.96
C ASP A 51 -2.93 0.95 -2.80
N ALA A 52 -3.99 0.45 -2.16
CA ALA A 52 -5.23 0.12 -2.86
C ALA A 52 -6.15 1.33 -3.15
N ARG A 53 -5.81 2.54 -2.65
CA ARG A 53 -6.61 3.77 -2.85
C ARG A 53 -6.71 4.20 -4.32
N GLY A 54 -5.92 3.58 -5.19
CA GLY A 54 -6.05 3.66 -6.64
C GLY A 54 -5.08 4.67 -7.24
N ASN A 55 -4.36 4.23 -8.26
CA ASN A 55 -3.73 5.16 -9.19
C ASN A 55 -4.86 5.92 -9.90
N LYS A 56 -4.85 7.26 -9.79
CA LYS A 56 -5.67 8.10 -10.67
C LYS A 56 -5.22 7.82 -12.11
N GLU A 57 -6.16 7.78 -13.06
CA GLU A 57 -5.81 7.73 -14.48
C GLU A 57 -4.83 8.88 -14.78
N ASN A 58 -3.64 8.56 -15.29
CA ASN A 58 -2.50 9.46 -15.54
C ASN A 58 -1.55 9.81 -14.37
N ILE A 59 -1.66 9.17 -13.20
CA ILE A 59 -0.66 9.31 -12.12
C ILE A 59 -0.03 7.94 -11.85
N ASN A 60 1.16 7.75 -12.41
CA ASN A 60 2.06 6.66 -12.02
C ASN A 60 3.07 7.23 -11.02
N ASP A 61 2.81 7.03 -9.73
CA ASP A 61 3.77 7.39 -8.69
C ASP A 61 4.82 6.28 -8.58
N TYR A 62 5.88 6.38 -9.39
CA TYR A 62 7.08 5.55 -9.27
C TYR A 62 8.08 6.25 -8.35
N SER A 63 7.79 6.27 -7.05
CA SER A 63 8.73 6.71 -6.03
C SER A 63 9.19 5.46 -5.25
N PHE A 64 10.43 5.03 -5.52
CA PHE A 64 11.08 3.86 -4.92
C PHE A 64 11.50 4.10 -3.47
#